data_AF-A0A0G4EG61-F1
#
_entry.id   AF-A0A0G4EG61-F1
#
_cell.length_a   1.000
_cell.length_b   1.000
_cell.length_c   1.000
_cell.angle_alpha   90.00
_cell.angle_beta   90.00
_cell.angle_gamma   90.00
#
_symmetry.space_group_name_H-M   'P 1'
#
loop_
_entity.id
_entity.type
_entity.pdbx_description
1 polymer ?
#
loop_
_entity_poly.entity_id
_entity_poly.type
_entity_poly.pdbx_seq_one_letter_code
_entity_poly.pdbx_strand_id
1 'polypeptide(L)'
;MTSASACKPHMRGERRLATQTPLFTHTLLEVPVSIAAAGGMSGPSASASAAAGGGGYSNIFGFINHSGTQGDEQSRFCASFGRLLTLHEHFIALQTQMGDTIRHLAAKGSVCGRRLAMLERATADISDALGPLKDGLRGLNGVALLEGHSKTFALVTPDDEEANAVAEKTTETTQTKKKVEVDAKRRRIDAPPVEPSGAADPPFLPGLPDIPTDVMGGTLLPFISGHRDDPATLTPHNTIALCRTSEAVSSTVAAALVADIDSIIRRDGLTGVIGYAPLRRSTGVRRPFRLIRLHYLMVTGGDWTGNVPLLRIAESCGRVQQLPIQLRKNDLRRAGSKAVIDSRPPSMRQYALFSHRLGNWMQLRRTANGRDRLDRYVVTVHTKQTVPVRYRDRFDAADPPCHYDALECGSFRGLVINRLALLSSRLVSDRSYSPSSAEYRRICALVDQEPPLWDGCRTIDYHYNTIGPSYRLVILCGEEEGDDFAASIRMIKWPDGLTYIDLRTTEAPQPGGSGPAAFSRTVAKARNKMDGPALALPSAI
;
A
#
# COMPACT_ATOMS: atom_id res chain seq x y z
N MET A 1 -14.88 -34.21 -52.11
CA MET A 1 -14.34 -33.16 -53.00
C MET A 1 -15.44 -32.15 -53.24
N THR A 2 -15.47 -31.06 -52.47
CA THR A 2 -16.37 -29.93 -52.72
C THR A 2 -15.77 -28.68 -52.09
N SER A 3 -15.76 -27.63 -52.89
CA SER A 3 -14.90 -26.44 -52.83
C SER A 3 -15.27 -25.47 -51.71
N ALA A 4 -14.26 -24.91 -51.05
CA ALA A 4 -14.36 -23.86 -50.06
C ALA A 4 -14.40 -22.48 -50.74
N SER A 5 -15.45 -21.70 -50.48
CA SER A 5 -15.56 -20.30 -50.89
C SER A 5 -15.22 -19.40 -49.68
N ALA A 6 -14.09 -18.71 -49.77
CA ALA A 6 -13.61 -17.77 -48.76
C ALA A 6 -14.19 -16.36 -49.03
N CYS A 7 -15.03 -15.87 -48.13
CA CYS A 7 -15.43 -14.46 -48.09
C CYS A 7 -14.42 -13.64 -47.26
N LYS A 8 -13.73 -12.70 -47.92
CA LYS A 8 -12.94 -11.63 -47.29
C LYS A 8 -13.86 -10.57 -46.66
N PRO A 9 -13.59 -10.08 -45.44
CA PRO A 9 -14.28 -8.92 -44.91
C PRO A 9 -13.65 -7.61 -45.42
N HIS A 10 -14.54 -6.70 -45.82
CA HIS A 10 -14.27 -5.38 -46.38
C HIS A 10 -14.01 -4.40 -45.22
N MET A 11 -12.78 -3.89 -45.11
CA MET A 11 -12.42 -2.79 -44.19
C MET A 11 -13.13 -1.50 -44.64
N ARG A 12 -14.04 -0.98 -43.82
CA ARG A 12 -14.70 0.33 -44.02
C ARG A 12 -13.87 1.41 -43.33
N GLY A 13 -13.47 2.41 -44.10
CA GLY A 13 -12.59 3.49 -43.68
C GLY A 13 -13.20 4.45 -42.65
N GLU A 14 -12.34 4.89 -41.74
CA GLU A 14 -12.57 5.97 -40.78
C GLU A 14 -12.73 7.32 -41.50
N ARG A 15 -13.89 7.96 -41.36
CA ARG A 15 -14.06 9.38 -41.67
C ARG A 15 -13.64 10.19 -40.45
N ARG A 16 -12.54 10.95 -40.58
CA ARG A 16 -12.21 12.06 -39.68
C ARG A 16 -13.22 13.18 -39.88
N LEU A 17 -14.01 13.48 -38.85
CA LEU A 17 -14.75 14.73 -38.74
C LEU A 17 -13.92 15.68 -37.87
N ALA A 18 -13.52 16.80 -38.47
CA ALA A 18 -12.88 17.91 -37.80
C ALA A 18 -13.94 18.71 -37.04
N THR A 19 -13.83 18.76 -35.71
CA THR A 19 -14.68 19.58 -34.84
C THR A 19 -14.04 20.95 -34.66
N GLN A 20 -14.66 21.97 -35.26
CA GLN A 20 -14.40 23.38 -34.96
C GLN A 20 -14.83 23.70 -33.53
N THR A 21 -13.96 24.36 -32.78
CA THR A 21 -14.22 24.88 -31.43
C THR A 21 -14.66 26.34 -31.54
N PRO A 22 -15.78 26.78 -30.93
CA PRO A 22 -16.06 28.21 -30.81
C PRO A 22 -15.37 28.79 -29.57
N LEU A 23 -14.62 29.87 -29.80
CA LEU A 23 -14.12 30.80 -28.79
C LEU A 23 -15.31 31.55 -28.16
N PHE A 24 -15.45 31.49 -26.84
CA PHE A 24 -16.29 32.41 -26.08
C PHE A 24 -15.40 33.36 -25.27
N THR A 25 -15.59 34.65 -25.54
CA THR A 25 -15.00 35.81 -24.88
C THR A 25 -15.64 36.04 -23.52
N HIS A 26 -14.82 36.27 -22.49
CA HIS A 26 -15.25 36.69 -21.16
C HIS A 26 -15.45 38.21 -21.12
N THR A 27 -16.66 38.64 -20.75
CA THR A 27 -16.97 40.02 -20.38
C THR A 27 -16.71 40.20 -18.87
N LEU A 28 -15.78 41.11 -18.53
CA LEU A 28 -15.48 41.56 -17.18
C LEU A 28 -16.58 42.52 -16.70
N LEU A 29 -17.02 42.35 -15.45
CA LEU A 29 -17.88 43.28 -14.72
C LEU A 29 -17.04 43.84 -13.56
N GLU A 30 -16.59 45.07 -13.71
CA GLU A 30 -15.99 45.88 -12.65
C GLU A 30 -17.10 46.47 -11.76
N VAL A 31 -16.87 46.49 -10.44
CA VAL A 31 -17.45 47.48 -9.51
C VAL A 31 -16.37 47.85 -8.48
N PRO A 32 -16.13 49.15 -8.22
CA PRO A 32 -15.04 49.65 -7.36
C PRO A 32 -15.50 50.06 -5.93
N VAL A 33 -14.55 50.63 -5.15
CA VAL A 33 -14.64 51.56 -3.98
C VAL A 33 -13.84 51.03 -2.75
N SER A 34 -12.58 51.47 -2.58
CA SER A 34 -12.01 52.56 -1.73
C SER A 34 -11.79 52.21 -0.25
N ILE A 35 -10.54 52.00 0.22
CA ILE A 35 -9.51 52.94 0.75
C ILE A 35 -9.89 53.65 2.06
N ALA A 36 -9.13 53.35 3.14
CA ALA A 36 -8.51 54.34 4.03
C ALA A 36 -7.54 53.67 5.03
N ALA A 37 -6.27 54.08 5.03
CA ALA A 37 -5.47 54.31 6.25
C ALA A 37 -4.14 54.99 5.87
N ALA A 38 -3.84 56.07 6.59
CA ALA A 38 -2.76 57.02 6.35
C ALA A 38 -1.64 56.90 7.39
N GLY A 39 -0.48 57.50 7.05
CA GLY A 39 0.60 57.88 7.97
C GLY A 39 1.78 56.91 7.95
N GLY A 40 3.02 57.27 7.62
CA GLY A 40 3.68 58.57 7.55
C GLY A 40 4.94 58.53 8.42
N MET A 41 6.11 58.74 7.80
CA MET A 41 7.25 59.54 8.29
C MET A 41 8.61 59.02 7.78
N SER A 42 9.35 59.99 7.25
CA SER A 42 10.66 59.89 6.60
C SER A 42 11.81 60.09 7.59
N GLY A 43 13.00 59.58 7.25
CA GLY A 43 14.28 59.96 7.86
C GLY A 43 15.46 59.57 6.95
N PRO A 44 16.41 60.48 6.63
CA PRO A 44 17.56 60.20 5.77
C PRO A 44 18.90 60.16 6.52
N SER A 45 19.87 59.38 6.01
CA SER A 45 21.34 59.56 6.17
C SER A 45 22.06 58.45 5.37
N ALA A 46 22.73 58.78 4.26
CA ALA A 46 24.15 59.14 4.13
C ALA A 46 25.10 57.98 4.53
N SER A 47 25.63 57.19 3.58
CA SER A 47 26.87 57.40 2.80
C SER A 47 28.06 56.62 3.36
N ALA A 48 28.58 55.64 2.60
CA ALA A 48 30.03 55.45 2.39
C ALA A 48 30.27 54.32 1.37
N SER A 49 30.95 54.67 0.28
CA SER A 49 31.45 53.78 -0.77
C SER A 49 32.80 53.18 -0.37
N ALA A 50 33.06 51.93 -0.79
CA ALA A 50 34.41 51.47 -1.12
C ALA A 50 34.33 50.41 -2.23
N ALA A 51 35.15 50.62 -3.27
CA ALA A 51 35.25 49.82 -4.48
C ALA A 51 36.37 48.78 -4.39
N ALA A 52 36.26 47.66 -5.12
CA ALA A 52 37.30 47.16 -6.04
C ALA A 52 36.96 45.77 -6.65
N GLY A 53 37.03 45.68 -7.99
CA GLY A 53 37.41 44.50 -8.81
C GLY A 53 36.41 43.34 -8.90
N GLY A 54 36.08 42.73 -10.04
CA GLY A 54 36.59 42.79 -11.41
C GLY A 54 36.53 41.39 -12.03
N GLY A 55 35.72 41.22 -13.10
CA GLY A 55 35.68 40.05 -14.01
C GLY A 55 34.99 38.78 -13.47
N GLY A 56 34.21 37.99 -14.20
CA GLY A 56 33.79 37.95 -15.59
C GLY A 56 33.08 36.61 -15.84
N TYR A 57 31.99 36.65 -16.61
CA TYR A 57 31.27 35.55 -17.29
C TYR A 57 30.30 34.61 -16.53
N SER A 58 29.02 34.88 -16.84
CA SER A 58 27.93 33.94 -17.19
C SER A 58 27.50 32.86 -16.19
N ASN A 59 26.33 33.08 -15.58
CA ASN A 59 25.21 32.12 -15.68
C ASN A 59 23.86 32.77 -15.39
N ILE A 60 22.89 32.39 -16.23
CA ILE A 60 21.47 32.71 -16.18
C ILE A 60 20.85 32.04 -14.95
N PHE A 61 20.34 32.82 -14.00
CA PHE A 61 19.10 32.62 -13.24
C PHE A 61 18.95 33.79 -12.27
N GLY A 62 17.96 34.65 -12.52
CA GLY A 62 17.61 35.75 -11.62
C GLY A 62 16.91 35.22 -10.37
N PHE A 63 17.56 35.39 -9.22
CA PHE A 63 16.91 35.31 -7.91
C PHE A 63 17.06 36.66 -7.20
N ILE A 64 15.94 37.08 -6.61
CA ILE A 64 15.80 38.29 -5.81
C ILE A 64 16.69 38.17 -4.57
N ASN A 65 17.63 39.11 -4.40
CA ASN A 65 18.46 39.23 -3.20
C ASN A 65 17.60 39.64 -1.99
N HIS A 66 17.39 38.71 -1.06
CA HIS A 66 17.01 39.00 0.33
C HIS A 66 18.23 38.79 1.25
N SER A 67 19.24 39.66 1.15
CA SER A 67 20.55 39.48 1.81
C SER A 67 20.67 40.15 3.19
N GLY A 68 19.62 40.13 4.02
CA GLY A 68 19.62 40.78 5.34
C GLY A 68 19.34 39.89 6.54
N THR A 69 18.58 38.79 6.38
CA THR A 69 18.04 38.01 7.51
C THR A 69 18.52 36.56 7.55
N GLN A 70 19.12 36.05 6.48
CA GLN A 70 19.51 34.64 6.36
C GLN A 70 20.72 34.26 7.23
N GLY A 71 21.61 35.21 7.54
CA GLY A 71 22.79 34.96 8.37
C GLY A 71 22.45 34.67 9.84
N ASP A 72 21.43 35.35 10.37
CA ASP A 72 21.04 35.22 11.78
C ASP A 72 20.32 33.90 12.06
N GLU A 73 19.49 33.45 11.12
CA GLU A 73 18.77 32.17 11.24
C GLU A 73 19.73 30.98 11.17
N GLN A 74 20.70 31.01 10.26
CA GLN A 74 21.71 29.95 10.15
C GLN A 74 22.60 29.88 11.39
N SER A 75 22.98 31.03 11.96
CA SER A 75 23.76 31.09 13.20
C SER A 75 22.98 30.51 14.39
N ARG A 76 21.70 30.86 14.52
CA ARG A 76 20.81 30.29 15.56
C ARG A 76 20.58 28.80 15.39
N PHE A 77 20.48 28.32 14.16
CA PHE A 77 20.39 26.89 13.86
C PHE A 77 21.65 26.15 14.31
N CYS A 78 22.84 26.60 13.89
CA CYS A 78 24.11 25.99 14.27
C CYS A 78 24.31 25.96 15.79
N ALA A 79 23.97 27.05 16.48
CA ALA A 79 24.05 27.12 17.95
C ALA A 79 23.07 26.15 18.63
N SER A 80 21.86 25.97 18.09
CA SER A 80 20.86 25.06 18.65
C SER A 80 21.21 23.59 18.38
N PHE A 81 21.74 23.29 17.19
CA PHE A 81 22.22 21.96 16.85
C PHE A 81 23.46 21.56 17.67
N GLY A 82 24.39 22.49 17.88
CA GLY A 82 25.55 22.27 18.77
C GLY A 82 25.12 21.91 20.20
N ARG A 83 24.14 22.63 20.75
CA ARG A 83 23.56 22.29 22.08
C ARG A 83 22.91 20.91 22.11
N LEU A 84 22.25 20.50 21.03
CA LEU A 84 21.63 19.18 20.92
C LEU A 84 22.68 18.05 20.89
N LEU A 85 23.79 18.25 20.17
CA LEU A 85 24.92 17.31 20.16
C LEU A 85 25.55 17.17 21.54
N THR A 86 25.83 18.30 22.21
CA THR A 86 26.35 18.28 23.58
C THR A 86 25.39 17.57 24.54
N LEU A 87 24.08 17.80 24.42
CA LEU A 87 23.08 17.10 25.24
C LEU A 87 23.11 15.58 24.98
N HIS A 88 23.28 15.16 23.73
CA HIS A 88 23.39 13.75 23.35
C HIS A 88 24.62 13.08 23.98
N GLU A 89 25.77 13.75 23.94
CA GLU A 89 27.00 13.28 24.59
C GLU A 89 26.83 13.13 26.11
N HIS A 90 26.21 14.11 26.77
CA HIS A 90 25.90 14.02 28.20
C HIS A 90 24.96 12.85 28.50
N PHE A 91 23.98 12.58 27.63
CA PHE A 91 23.07 11.46 27.78
C PHE A 91 23.79 10.10 27.67
N ILE A 92 24.73 9.95 26.72
CA ILE A 92 25.56 8.75 26.59
C ILE A 92 26.44 8.54 27.84
N ALA A 93 27.07 9.59 28.32
CA ALA A 93 27.89 9.54 29.53
C ALA A 93 27.06 9.14 30.76
N LEU A 94 25.87 9.74 30.91
CA LEU A 94 24.93 9.42 31.98
C LEU A 94 24.44 7.96 31.89
N GLN A 95 24.08 7.49 30.69
CA GLN A 95 23.65 6.11 30.47
C GLN A 95 24.75 5.10 30.84
N THR A 96 26.00 5.41 30.48
CA THR A 96 27.17 4.59 30.81
C THR A 96 27.37 4.53 32.33
N GLN A 97 27.36 5.69 32.99
CA GLN A 97 27.53 5.81 34.43
C GLN A 97 26.40 5.12 35.21
N MET A 98 25.15 5.26 34.77
CA MET A 98 24.01 4.56 35.35
C MET A 98 24.15 3.05 35.19
N GLY A 99 24.58 2.58 34.01
CA GLY A 99 24.83 1.17 33.75
C GLY A 99 25.92 0.59 34.66
N ASP A 100 27.03 1.32 34.86
CA ASP A 100 28.10 0.94 35.78
C ASP A 100 27.60 0.90 37.23
N THR A 101 26.80 1.88 37.63
CA THR A 101 26.22 1.97 38.98
C THR A 101 25.26 0.80 39.25
N ILE A 102 24.38 0.48 38.29
CA ILE A 102 23.46 -0.67 38.40
C ILE A 102 24.25 -1.98 38.49
N ARG A 103 25.28 -2.17 37.66
CA ARG A 103 26.15 -3.35 37.73
C ARG A 103 26.87 -3.46 39.08
N HIS A 104 27.37 -2.35 39.61
CA HIS A 104 28.00 -2.30 40.93
C HIS A 104 27.02 -2.67 42.06
N LEU A 105 25.80 -2.11 42.02
CA LEU A 105 24.76 -2.40 43.01
C LEU A 105 24.29 -3.86 42.92
N ALA A 106 24.13 -4.39 41.71
CA ALA A 106 23.78 -5.80 41.49
C ALA A 106 24.86 -6.75 42.01
N ALA A 107 26.14 -6.44 41.75
CA ALA A 107 27.27 -7.23 42.23
C ALA A 107 27.39 -7.26 43.76
N LYS A 108 26.89 -6.24 44.46
CA LYS A 108 26.86 -6.20 45.93
C LYS A 108 25.81 -7.14 46.56
N GLY A 109 24.84 -7.64 45.79
CA GLY A 109 23.88 -8.67 46.20
C GLY A 109 22.84 -8.27 47.26
N SER A 110 23.05 -7.17 47.99
CA SER A 110 22.10 -6.63 48.97
C SER A 110 22.38 -5.16 49.26
N VAL A 111 21.32 -4.37 49.38
CA VAL A 111 21.36 -2.96 49.76
C VAL A 111 20.67 -2.84 51.12
N CYS A 112 21.40 -2.42 52.16
CA CYS A 112 20.81 -2.28 53.51
C CYS A 112 19.67 -1.25 53.51
N GLY A 113 18.69 -1.41 54.42
CA GLY A 113 17.41 -0.68 54.37
C GLY A 113 17.49 0.85 54.26
N ARG A 114 18.51 1.51 54.82
CA ARG A 114 18.71 2.96 54.67
C ARG A 114 19.17 3.38 53.27
N ARG A 115 19.87 2.50 52.54
CA ARG A 115 20.33 2.73 51.17
C ARG A 115 19.25 2.38 50.13
N LEU A 116 18.29 1.53 50.48
CA LEU A 116 17.15 1.21 49.62
C LEU A 116 16.29 2.46 49.34
N ALA A 117 15.94 3.20 50.39
CA ALA A 117 15.18 4.45 50.25
C ALA A 117 15.90 5.50 49.38
N MET A 118 17.24 5.55 49.42
CA MET A 118 18.03 6.42 48.54
C MET A 118 17.98 5.96 47.08
N LEU A 119 18.04 4.65 46.84
CA LEU A 119 17.93 4.08 45.49
C LEU A 119 16.52 4.28 44.90
N GLU A 120 15.47 4.08 45.69
CA GLU A 120 14.08 4.31 45.28
C GLU A 120 13.85 5.77 44.93
N ARG A 121 14.34 6.70 45.75
CA ARG A 121 14.27 8.14 45.47
C ARG A 121 15.02 8.51 44.20
N ALA A 122 16.26 8.02 44.03
CA ALA A 122 17.04 8.28 42.82
C ALA A 122 16.35 7.72 41.56
N THR A 123 15.68 6.57 41.68
CA THR A 123 14.93 5.96 40.57
C THR A 123 13.71 6.81 40.20
N ALA A 124 12.98 7.32 41.20
CA ALA A 124 11.87 8.23 40.99
C ALA A 124 12.33 9.54 40.32
N ASP A 125 13.39 10.16 40.84
CA ASP A 125 13.95 11.41 40.29
C ASP A 125 14.40 11.23 38.82
N ILE A 126 15.02 10.10 38.48
CA ILE A 126 15.40 9.77 37.10
C ILE A 126 14.15 9.59 36.22
N SER A 127 13.15 8.87 36.71
CA SER A 127 11.89 8.64 35.98
C SER A 127 11.17 9.95 35.66
N ASP A 128 11.11 10.87 36.64
CA ASP A 128 10.50 12.19 36.47
C ASP A 128 11.27 13.05 35.47
N ALA A 129 12.60 12.97 35.46
CA ALA A 129 13.45 13.68 34.49
C ALA A 129 13.31 13.17 33.05
N LEU A 130 12.93 11.91 32.85
CA LEU A 130 12.74 11.32 31.51
C LEU A 130 11.47 11.81 30.80
N GLY A 131 10.46 12.27 31.54
CA GLY A 131 9.22 12.81 30.98
C GLY A 131 9.46 14.01 30.05
N PRO A 132 10.04 15.12 30.55
CA PRO A 132 10.37 16.30 29.72
C PRO A 132 11.29 15.98 28.54
N LEU A 133 12.24 15.05 28.71
CA LEU A 133 13.14 14.63 27.64
C LEU A 133 12.38 13.93 26.51
N LYS A 134 11.44 13.05 26.85
CA LYS A 134 10.59 12.33 25.89
C LYS A 134 9.70 13.30 25.10
N ASP A 135 9.18 14.33 25.76
CA ASP A 135 8.39 15.37 25.10
C ASP A 135 9.25 16.25 24.17
N GLY A 136 10.47 16.58 24.58
CA GLY A 136 11.46 17.25 23.74
C GLY A 136 11.81 16.44 22.48
N LEU A 137 12.01 15.13 22.62
CA LEU A 137 12.25 14.22 21.49
C LEU A 137 11.05 14.13 20.53
N ARG A 138 9.82 14.17 21.04
CA ARG A 138 8.61 14.25 20.20
C ARG A 138 8.58 15.55 19.41
N GLY A 139 8.95 16.67 20.02
CA GLY A 139 9.10 17.96 19.34
C GLY A 139 10.12 17.90 18.20
N LEU A 140 11.32 17.36 18.45
CA LEU A 140 12.37 17.18 17.44
C LEU A 140 11.93 16.28 16.29
N ASN A 141 11.20 15.20 16.58
CA ASN A 141 10.62 14.34 15.54
C ASN A 141 9.59 15.09 14.68
N GLY A 142 8.79 15.97 15.29
CA GLY A 142 7.88 16.85 14.58
C GLY A 142 8.62 17.79 13.61
N VAL A 143 9.72 18.40 14.06
CA VAL A 143 10.56 19.27 13.21
C VAL A 143 11.20 18.49 12.06
N ALA A 144 11.75 17.31 12.32
CA ALA A 144 12.35 16.46 11.27
C ALA A 144 11.33 15.98 10.22
N LEU A 145 10.07 15.78 10.63
CA LEU A 145 8.96 15.44 9.71
C LEU A 145 8.56 16.63 8.84
N LEU A 146 8.56 17.85 9.38
CA LEU A 146 8.25 19.08 8.65
C LEU A 146 9.33 19.43 7.61
N GLU A 147 10.61 19.14 7.92
CA GLU A 147 11.76 19.35 7.03
C GLU A 147 11.93 18.25 5.95
N GLY A 148 10.96 17.35 5.81
CA GLY A 148 10.98 16.33 4.74
C GLY A 148 12.02 15.21 4.94
N HIS A 149 12.71 15.16 6.07
CA HIS A 149 13.72 14.17 6.42
C HIS A 149 13.15 12.80 6.86
N SER A 150 12.10 12.33 6.19
CA SER A 150 11.54 10.98 6.42
C SER A 150 12.44 9.83 5.91
N LYS A 151 13.54 10.14 5.20
CA LYS A 151 14.38 9.16 4.49
C LYS A 151 15.63 8.70 5.26
N THR A 152 16.09 9.40 6.29
CA THR A 152 17.40 9.11 6.92
C THR A 152 17.36 8.06 8.05
N PHE A 153 16.18 7.56 8.43
CA PHE A 153 16.05 6.41 9.35
C PHE A 153 15.90 5.06 8.62
N ALA A 154 16.45 4.95 7.40
CA ALA A 154 16.58 3.68 6.73
C ALA A 154 17.60 2.82 7.49
N LEU A 155 17.09 1.79 8.19
CA LEU A 155 17.87 0.64 8.63
C LEU A 155 18.82 0.19 7.50
N VAL A 156 20.11 0.19 7.82
CA VAL A 156 21.24 -0.41 7.10
C VAL A 156 20.78 -1.52 6.14
N THR A 157 21.05 -1.35 4.85
CA THR A 157 21.09 -2.45 3.89
C THR A 157 22.55 -2.91 3.74
N PRO A 158 22.90 -4.11 4.19
CA PRO A 158 24.03 -4.83 3.64
C PRO A 158 23.47 -5.78 2.55
N ASP A 159 23.64 -5.38 1.30
CA ASP A 159 23.71 -6.30 0.17
C ASP A 159 25.21 -6.49 -0.10
N ASP A 160 25.71 -7.70 0.11
CA ASP A 160 26.94 -8.28 -0.51
C ASP A 160 27.09 -9.75 -0.09
N GLU A 161 26.05 -10.58 -0.32
CA GLU A 161 26.19 -12.04 -0.31
C GLU A 161 25.15 -12.65 -1.26
N GLU A 162 25.27 -12.40 -2.56
CA GLU A 162 24.59 -13.23 -3.56
C GLU A 162 25.33 -13.19 -4.90
N ALA A 163 26.58 -13.65 -4.89
CA ALA A 163 27.27 -14.10 -6.08
C ALA A 163 27.93 -15.46 -5.78
N ASN A 164 27.18 -16.54 -6.09
CA ASN A 164 27.64 -17.84 -6.59
C ASN A 164 26.79 -19.00 -6.04
N ALA A 165 26.01 -19.63 -6.93
CA ALA A 165 26.02 -21.08 -7.19
C ALA A 165 24.77 -21.48 -7.99
N VAL A 166 24.83 -21.33 -9.33
CA VAL A 166 24.01 -22.15 -10.24
C VAL A 166 24.89 -22.59 -11.40
N ALA A 167 25.60 -23.70 -11.21
CA ALA A 167 26.05 -24.55 -12.30
C ALA A 167 25.23 -25.83 -12.20
N GLU A 168 24.00 -25.81 -12.73
CA GLU A 168 23.18 -27.00 -12.86
C GLU A 168 23.34 -27.58 -14.27
N LYS A 169 23.75 -28.84 -14.26
CA LYS A 169 24.24 -29.66 -15.36
C LYS A 169 23.04 -30.19 -16.14
N THR A 170 22.87 -29.76 -17.39
CA THR A 170 21.88 -30.32 -18.30
C THR A 170 22.32 -31.72 -18.73
N THR A 171 21.48 -32.72 -18.48
CA THR A 171 21.68 -34.11 -18.91
C THR A 171 20.88 -34.29 -20.20
N GLU A 172 21.56 -34.41 -21.34
CA GLU A 172 20.97 -34.89 -22.59
C GLU A 172 21.30 -36.37 -22.79
N THR A 173 20.24 -37.13 -23.05
CA THR A 173 20.23 -38.55 -23.43
C THR A 173 20.47 -38.65 -24.94
N THR A 174 21.29 -39.61 -25.41
CA THR A 174 21.01 -40.57 -26.52
C THR A 174 22.30 -41.27 -26.99
N GLN A 175 22.27 -42.63 -26.99
CA GLN A 175 22.94 -43.66 -27.82
C GLN A 175 24.35 -43.37 -28.42
N THR A 176 25.37 -44.24 -28.38
CA THR A 176 25.44 -45.62 -28.92
C THR A 176 26.81 -46.25 -28.60
N LYS A 177 26.86 -47.59 -28.50
CA LYS A 177 27.99 -48.55 -28.55
C LYS A 177 29.41 -48.03 -28.94
N LYS A 178 30.43 -48.33 -28.13
CA LYS A 178 31.50 -49.36 -28.37
C LYS A 178 32.64 -49.25 -27.35
N LYS A 179 32.95 -50.42 -26.77
CA LYS A 179 34.24 -50.96 -26.27
C LYS A 179 35.50 -50.17 -26.66
N VAL A 180 36.29 -49.72 -25.67
CA VAL A 180 37.77 -49.83 -25.59
C VAL A 180 38.20 -49.68 -24.12
N GLU A 181 38.99 -50.63 -23.69
CA GLU A 181 39.80 -50.73 -22.46
C GLU A 181 41.06 -49.88 -22.62
N VAL A 182 41.34 -48.93 -21.72
CA VAL A 182 42.71 -48.44 -21.44
C VAL A 182 42.83 -47.96 -19.99
N ASP A 183 43.82 -48.56 -19.34
CA ASP A 183 44.41 -48.32 -18.04
C ASP A 183 45.14 -46.96 -17.98
N ALA A 184 45.01 -46.17 -16.89
CA ALA A 184 46.06 -45.23 -16.43
C ALA A 184 45.71 -44.45 -15.15
N LYS A 185 46.41 -44.81 -14.06
CA LYS A 185 47.07 -43.92 -13.07
C LYS A 185 46.53 -42.49 -12.89
N ARG A 186 45.86 -42.24 -11.76
CA ARG A 186 45.77 -40.90 -11.14
C ARG A 186 46.78 -40.77 -9.99
N ARG A 187 47.72 -39.84 -10.15
CA ARG A 187 48.61 -39.32 -9.11
C ARG A 187 47.80 -38.53 -8.07
N ARG A 188 48.07 -38.80 -6.79
CA ARG A 188 47.79 -37.89 -5.66
C ARG A 188 48.70 -36.67 -5.77
N ILE A 189 48.13 -35.48 -5.60
CA ILE A 189 48.85 -34.27 -5.17
C ILE A 189 48.12 -33.82 -3.91
N ASP A 190 48.82 -33.93 -2.78
CA ASP A 190 48.43 -33.38 -1.50
C ASP A 190 48.65 -31.86 -1.53
N ALA A 191 47.61 -31.09 -1.20
CA ALA A 191 47.71 -29.66 -0.92
C ALA A 191 47.42 -29.44 0.58
N PRO A 192 48.20 -28.62 1.30
CA PRO A 192 48.07 -28.40 2.73
C PRO A 192 46.86 -27.49 3.09
N PRO A 193 46.40 -27.51 4.35
CA PRO A 193 45.20 -26.80 4.77
C PRO A 193 45.46 -25.31 4.87
N VAL A 194 44.61 -24.52 4.23
CA VAL A 194 44.54 -23.06 4.38
C VAL A 194 43.76 -22.76 5.66
N GLU A 195 44.40 -22.04 6.58
CA GLU A 195 43.78 -21.53 7.81
C GLU A 195 42.66 -20.53 7.50
N PRO A 196 41.57 -20.53 8.30
CA PRO A 196 40.50 -19.56 8.13
C PRO A 196 40.91 -18.19 8.68
N SER A 197 40.93 -17.21 7.79
CA SER A 197 41.07 -15.78 8.07
C SER A 197 40.03 -15.30 9.08
N GLY A 198 40.49 -14.86 10.25
CA GLY A 198 39.68 -14.24 11.29
C GLY A 198 39.14 -12.87 10.84
N ALA A 199 37.89 -12.86 10.38
CA ALA A 199 37.05 -11.68 10.46
C ALA A 199 36.44 -11.65 11.86
N ALA A 200 36.79 -10.65 12.65
CA ALA A 200 36.23 -10.45 13.98
C ALA A 200 34.71 -10.19 13.86
N ASP A 201 33.91 -11.06 14.47
CA ASP A 201 32.49 -10.82 14.68
C ASP A 201 32.28 -9.48 15.42
N PRO A 202 31.26 -8.69 15.08
CA PRO A 202 30.92 -7.51 15.84
C PRO A 202 30.60 -7.92 17.29
N PRO A 203 30.95 -7.11 18.30
CA PRO A 203 30.75 -7.44 19.70
C PRO A 203 29.25 -7.45 20.02
N PHE A 204 28.61 -8.60 19.83
CA PHE A 204 27.33 -8.91 20.45
C PHE A 204 27.57 -9.00 21.95
N LEU A 205 26.81 -8.21 22.72
CA LEU A 205 26.85 -8.14 24.19
C LEU A 205 26.81 -9.55 24.81
N PRO A 206 27.92 -10.09 25.32
CA PRO A 206 27.92 -11.38 25.98
C PRO A 206 27.35 -11.18 27.39
N GLY A 207 26.27 -11.87 27.74
CA GLY A 207 25.83 -11.98 29.13
C GLY A 207 24.50 -11.32 29.51
N LEU A 208 23.58 -11.09 28.57
CA LEU A 208 22.17 -10.98 28.96
C LEU A 208 21.70 -12.40 29.38
N PRO A 209 21.24 -12.61 30.63
CA PRO A 209 20.70 -13.90 31.04
C PRO A 209 19.51 -14.24 30.15
N ASP A 210 19.42 -15.49 29.71
CA ASP A 210 18.29 -16.01 28.96
C ASP A 210 17.00 -15.66 29.73
N ILE A 211 16.12 -14.88 29.09
CA ILE A 211 14.81 -14.57 29.67
C ILE A 211 14.07 -15.90 29.80
N PRO A 212 13.64 -16.30 31.01
CA PRO A 212 12.94 -17.55 31.21
C PRO A 212 11.70 -17.64 30.32
N THR A 213 11.52 -18.79 29.65
CA THR A 213 10.44 -19.03 28.68
C THR A 213 9.05 -18.83 29.29
N ASP A 214 8.89 -19.12 30.57
CA ASP A 214 7.68 -18.89 31.37
C ASP A 214 7.39 -17.40 31.57
N VAL A 215 8.41 -16.56 31.81
CA VAL A 215 8.25 -15.10 31.88
C VAL A 215 7.86 -14.54 30.52
N MET A 216 8.49 -15.01 29.45
CA MET A 216 8.10 -14.66 28.08
C MET A 216 6.65 -15.03 27.80
N GLY A 217 6.27 -16.27 28.11
CA GLY A 217 4.95 -16.81 27.84
C GLY A 217 3.83 -16.18 28.66
N GLY A 218 4.03 -16.02 29.97
CA GLY A 218 3.02 -15.52 30.91
C GLY A 218 2.92 -14.00 30.97
N THR A 219 4.02 -13.28 30.69
CA THR A 219 4.07 -11.82 30.89
C THR A 219 4.15 -11.06 29.58
N LEU A 220 5.02 -11.45 28.64
CA LEU A 220 5.28 -10.64 27.44
C LEU A 220 4.37 -10.98 26.25
N LEU A 221 4.01 -12.26 26.07
CA LEU A 221 3.12 -12.69 24.98
C LEU A 221 1.69 -12.12 25.03
N PRO A 222 1.04 -11.94 26.20
CA PRO A 222 -0.27 -11.29 26.27
C PRO A 222 -0.28 -9.91 25.60
N PHE A 223 0.83 -9.16 25.73
CA PHE A 223 0.96 -7.84 25.13
C PHE A 223 1.21 -7.89 23.61
N ILE A 224 1.66 -9.00 23.03
CA ILE A 224 1.77 -9.13 21.56
C ILE A 224 0.38 -9.30 20.93
N SER A 225 -0.53 -9.91 21.69
CA SER A 225 -1.85 -10.37 21.25
C SER A 225 -2.98 -9.46 21.76
N GLY A 226 -2.63 -8.31 22.36
CA GLY A 226 -3.57 -7.40 22.99
C GLY A 226 -4.58 -6.81 22.01
N HIS A 227 -5.75 -6.44 22.53
CA HIS A 227 -6.80 -5.81 21.74
C HIS A 227 -6.26 -4.51 21.11
N ARG A 228 -6.67 -4.20 19.88
CA ARG A 228 -6.20 -3.06 19.08
C ARG A 228 -6.17 -1.70 19.81
N ASP A 229 -7.03 -1.54 20.82
CA ASP A 229 -7.19 -0.31 21.59
C ASP A 229 -6.57 -0.39 22.99
N ASP A 230 -5.95 -1.52 23.34
CA ASP A 230 -5.23 -1.69 24.59
C ASP A 230 -3.86 -1.01 24.47
N PRO A 231 -3.59 0.09 25.22
CA PRO A 231 -2.31 0.77 25.22
C PRO A 231 -1.15 -0.12 25.69
N ALA A 232 -1.44 -1.27 26.32
CA ALA A 232 -0.45 -2.25 26.71
C ALA A 232 0.03 -3.12 25.55
N THR A 233 -0.61 -3.06 24.37
CA THR A 233 -0.20 -3.85 23.20
C THR A 233 1.19 -3.44 22.73
N LEU A 234 2.10 -4.41 22.63
CA LEU A 234 3.48 -4.21 22.19
C LEU A 234 3.51 -3.63 20.78
N THR A 235 4.23 -2.51 20.65
CA THR A 235 4.48 -1.93 19.34
C THR A 235 5.38 -2.86 18.51
N PRO A 236 5.31 -2.81 17.16
CA PRO A 236 6.22 -3.60 16.31
C PRO A 236 7.70 -3.37 16.64
N HIS A 237 8.07 -2.19 17.15
CA HIS A 237 9.44 -1.89 17.57
C HIS A 237 9.85 -2.71 18.79
N ASN A 238 8.98 -2.81 19.79
CA ASN A 238 9.22 -3.62 20.99
C ASN A 238 9.33 -5.10 20.63
N THR A 239 8.44 -5.60 19.75
CA THR A 239 8.48 -6.98 19.27
C THR A 239 9.77 -7.28 18.50
N ILE A 240 10.26 -6.34 17.69
CA ILE A 240 11.55 -6.45 16.98
C ILE A 240 12.72 -6.50 17.96
N ALA A 241 12.71 -5.66 19.00
CA ALA A 241 13.74 -5.66 20.03
C ALA A 241 13.79 -7.01 20.77
N LEU A 242 12.63 -7.55 21.14
CA LEU A 242 12.52 -8.89 21.74
C LEU A 242 13.07 -9.99 20.81
N CYS A 243 12.74 -9.97 19.52
CA CYS A 243 13.28 -10.97 18.58
C CYS A 243 14.82 -10.94 18.44
N ARG A 244 15.49 -9.88 18.91
CA ARG A 244 16.96 -9.76 18.87
C ARG A 244 17.64 -10.24 20.16
N THR A 245 16.91 -10.53 21.23
CA THR A 245 17.52 -10.91 22.51
C THR A 245 18.04 -12.35 22.49
N SER A 246 17.27 -13.29 21.95
CA SER A 246 17.69 -14.69 21.77
C SER A 246 16.84 -15.43 20.73
N GLU A 247 17.34 -16.56 20.23
CA GLU A 247 16.61 -17.42 19.30
C GLU A 247 15.34 -18.01 19.91
N ALA A 248 15.37 -18.37 21.21
CA ALA A 248 14.23 -18.89 21.94
C ALA A 248 13.10 -17.86 22.05
N VAL A 249 13.44 -16.60 22.36
CA VAL A 249 12.48 -15.48 22.40
C VAL A 249 11.91 -15.22 21.00
N SER A 250 12.78 -15.18 20.00
CA SER A 250 12.42 -14.99 18.59
C SER A 250 11.43 -16.05 18.08
N SER A 251 11.67 -17.32 18.43
CA SER A 251 10.79 -18.45 18.10
C SER A 251 9.45 -18.39 18.81
N THR A 252 9.46 -18.01 20.09
CA THR A 252 8.25 -17.83 20.92
C THR A 252 7.36 -16.71 20.37
N VAL A 253 7.95 -15.56 20.02
CA VAL A 253 7.27 -14.44 19.37
C VAL A 253 6.67 -14.87 18.03
N ALA A 254 7.43 -15.60 17.21
CA ALA A 254 6.94 -16.08 15.93
C ALA A 254 5.74 -17.05 16.07
N ALA A 255 5.74 -17.91 17.10
CA ALA A 255 4.61 -18.80 17.38
C ALA A 255 3.34 -18.04 17.77
N ALA A 256 3.47 -17.03 18.65
CA ALA A 256 2.35 -16.18 19.05
C ALA A 256 1.77 -15.39 17.86
N LEU A 257 2.63 -14.80 17.03
CA LEU A 257 2.21 -14.07 15.82
C LEU A 257 1.47 -14.97 14.82
N VAL A 258 1.88 -16.24 14.68
CA VAL A 258 1.17 -17.21 13.83
C VAL A 258 -0.24 -17.46 14.35
N ALA A 259 -0.41 -17.65 15.66
CA ALA A 259 -1.72 -17.86 16.26
C ALA A 259 -2.65 -16.65 16.04
N ASP A 260 -2.13 -15.43 16.19
CA ASP A 260 -2.92 -14.22 16.00
C ASP A 260 -3.25 -13.93 14.52
N ILE A 261 -2.29 -14.14 13.61
CA ILE A 261 -2.55 -14.06 12.16
C ILE A 261 -3.63 -15.09 11.76
N ASP A 262 -3.56 -16.33 12.27
CA ASP A 262 -4.58 -17.36 12.05
C ASP A 262 -5.95 -16.96 12.62
N SER A 263 -5.96 -16.23 13.75
CA SER A 263 -7.18 -15.66 14.33
C SER A 263 -7.81 -14.62 13.42
N ILE A 264 -7.03 -13.65 12.93
CA ILE A 264 -7.50 -12.61 12.00
C ILE A 264 -8.02 -13.23 10.71
N ILE A 265 -7.31 -14.19 10.12
CA ILE A 265 -7.74 -14.86 8.88
C ILE A 265 -9.09 -15.56 9.07
N ARG A 266 -9.30 -16.25 10.19
CA ARG A 266 -10.58 -16.91 10.48
C ARG A 266 -11.69 -15.90 10.75
N ARG A 267 -11.43 -14.91 11.61
CA ARG A 267 -12.40 -13.88 12.01
C ARG A 267 -12.91 -13.07 10.83
N ASP A 268 -12.02 -12.67 9.92
CA ASP A 268 -12.36 -11.78 8.81
C ASP A 268 -12.76 -12.56 7.54
N GLY A 269 -13.05 -13.86 7.67
CA GLY A 269 -13.52 -14.70 6.56
C GLY A 269 -12.49 -14.94 5.45
N LEU A 270 -11.21 -14.74 5.73
CA LEU A 270 -10.13 -14.89 4.75
C LEU A 270 -9.68 -16.35 4.55
N THR A 271 -10.22 -17.29 5.34
CA THR A 271 -9.99 -18.73 5.17
C THR A 271 -10.34 -19.14 3.75
N GLY A 272 -9.44 -19.86 3.07
CA GLY A 272 -9.61 -20.24 1.66
C GLY A 272 -9.33 -19.13 0.66
N VAL A 273 -9.17 -17.87 1.09
CA VAL A 273 -8.93 -16.71 0.20
C VAL A 273 -7.50 -16.18 0.32
N ILE A 274 -6.97 -16.07 1.53
CA ILE A 274 -5.59 -15.66 1.79
C ILE A 274 -4.90 -16.76 2.60
N GLY A 275 -3.72 -17.16 2.13
CA GLY A 275 -2.84 -18.08 2.82
C GLY A 275 -1.47 -17.45 3.01
N TYR A 276 -0.72 -17.92 4.01
CA TYR A 276 0.65 -17.46 4.26
C TYR A 276 1.57 -18.62 4.64
N ALA A 277 1.26 -19.84 4.16
CA ALA A 277 2.02 -21.05 4.47
C ALA A 277 3.54 -20.91 4.19
N PRO A 278 4.00 -20.26 3.09
CA PRO A 278 5.42 -20.04 2.86
C PRO A 278 6.10 -19.18 3.94
N LEU A 279 5.39 -18.18 4.48
CA LEU A 279 5.89 -17.33 5.57
C LEU A 279 5.85 -18.08 6.91
N ARG A 280 4.76 -18.82 7.17
CA ARG A 280 4.55 -19.60 8.39
C ARG A 280 5.62 -20.68 8.58
N ARG A 281 5.93 -21.43 7.52
CA ARG A 281 6.88 -22.57 7.53
C ARG A 281 8.34 -22.17 7.34
N SER A 282 8.63 -20.89 7.10
CA SER A 282 10.00 -20.43 6.93
C SER A 282 10.80 -20.67 8.22
N THR A 283 11.98 -21.28 8.14
CA THR A 283 12.86 -21.56 9.29
C THR A 283 13.99 -20.55 9.46
N GLY A 284 14.16 -19.63 8.50
CA GLY A 284 15.28 -18.70 8.54
C GLY A 284 15.16 -17.63 9.63
N VAL A 285 16.29 -17.10 10.07
CA VAL A 285 16.42 -16.03 11.08
C VAL A 285 15.55 -14.79 10.83
N ARG A 286 15.14 -14.57 9.56
CA ARG A 286 14.25 -13.46 9.17
C ARG A 286 12.75 -13.76 9.34
N ARG A 287 12.35 -14.98 9.71
CA ARG A 287 10.95 -15.40 9.85
C ARG A 287 10.16 -14.53 10.83
N PRO A 288 10.59 -14.31 12.09
CA PRO A 288 9.85 -13.46 13.03
C PRO A 288 9.61 -12.06 12.47
N PHE A 289 10.62 -11.43 11.88
CA PHE A 289 10.48 -10.09 11.29
C PHE A 289 9.47 -10.04 10.14
N ARG A 290 9.38 -11.10 9.33
CA ARG A 290 8.35 -11.21 8.28
C ARG A 290 6.96 -11.36 8.88
N LEU A 291 6.82 -12.15 9.93
CA LEU A 291 5.55 -12.35 10.64
C LEU A 291 5.11 -11.07 11.36
N ILE A 292 6.02 -10.34 12.02
CA ILE A 292 5.73 -9.03 12.63
C ILE A 292 5.17 -8.07 11.58
N ARG A 293 5.79 -8.03 10.39
CA ARG A 293 5.34 -7.16 9.30
C ARG A 293 3.99 -7.57 8.73
N LEU A 294 3.74 -8.87 8.56
CA LEU A 294 2.45 -9.37 8.09
C LEU A 294 1.34 -9.08 9.12
N HIS A 295 1.60 -9.41 10.38
CA HIS A 295 0.72 -9.13 11.51
C HIS A 295 0.38 -7.64 11.59
N TYR A 296 1.39 -6.77 11.51
CA TYR A 296 1.19 -5.32 11.47
C TYR A 296 0.25 -4.89 10.34
N LEU A 297 0.45 -5.40 9.12
CA LEU A 297 -0.41 -5.11 7.98
C LEU A 297 -1.85 -5.60 8.21
N MET A 298 -2.01 -6.79 8.80
CA MET A 298 -3.32 -7.35 9.10
C MET A 298 -4.07 -6.54 10.17
N VAL A 299 -3.40 -6.18 11.27
CA VAL A 299 -4.01 -5.37 12.33
C VAL A 299 -4.30 -3.94 11.86
N THR A 300 -3.33 -3.27 11.23
CA THR A 300 -3.52 -1.89 10.75
C THR A 300 -4.38 -1.80 9.50
N GLY A 301 -4.56 -2.91 8.80
CA GLY A 301 -5.49 -3.05 7.70
C GLY A 301 -6.95 -2.91 8.12
N GLY A 302 -7.30 -3.08 9.40
CA GLY A 302 -8.69 -2.95 9.85
C GLY A 302 -9.57 -4.12 9.39
N ASP A 303 -10.78 -3.85 8.93
CA ASP A 303 -11.74 -4.88 8.52
C ASP A 303 -11.41 -5.46 7.13
N TRP A 304 -10.97 -6.72 7.10
CA TRP A 304 -10.58 -7.41 5.87
C TRP A 304 -11.74 -8.08 5.12
N THR A 305 -12.94 -8.15 5.69
CA THR A 305 -14.08 -8.89 5.09
C THR A 305 -14.37 -8.44 3.67
N GLY A 306 -14.25 -7.14 3.37
CA GLY A 306 -14.41 -6.58 2.03
C GLY A 306 -13.43 -7.09 0.97
N ASN A 307 -12.33 -7.75 1.34
CA ASN A 307 -11.39 -8.34 0.37
C ASN A 307 -11.82 -9.72 -0.13
N VAL A 308 -12.67 -10.45 0.62
CA VAL A 308 -13.17 -11.76 0.22
C VAL A 308 -13.87 -11.71 -1.14
N PRO A 309 -14.93 -10.89 -1.33
CA PRO A 309 -15.59 -10.78 -2.64
C PRO A 309 -14.67 -10.23 -3.73
N LEU A 310 -13.76 -9.30 -3.39
CA LEU A 310 -12.80 -8.74 -4.34
C LEU A 310 -11.87 -9.81 -4.91
N LEU A 311 -11.32 -10.67 -4.04
CA LEU A 311 -10.39 -11.72 -4.43
C LEU A 311 -11.09 -12.86 -5.17
N ARG A 312 -12.33 -13.19 -4.81
CA ARG A 312 -13.16 -14.15 -5.57
C ARG A 312 -13.46 -13.62 -6.96
N ILE A 313 -13.86 -12.35 -7.11
CA ILE A 313 -14.03 -11.73 -8.43
C ILE A 313 -12.73 -11.81 -9.22
N ALA A 314 -11.58 -11.57 -8.58
CA ALA A 314 -10.29 -11.64 -9.26
C ALA A 314 -9.97 -13.07 -9.76
N GLU A 315 -10.34 -14.11 -9.02
CA GLU A 315 -10.24 -15.51 -9.43
C GLU A 315 -11.20 -15.81 -10.59
N SER A 316 -12.50 -15.50 -10.45
CA SER A 316 -13.50 -15.68 -11.52
C SER A 316 -13.19 -14.86 -12.78
N CYS A 317 -12.40 -13.79 -12.64
CA CYS A 317 -11.87 -12.98 -13.74
C CYS A 317 -10.57 -13.50 -14.35
N GLY A 318 -10.04 -14.64 -13.89
CA GLY A 318 -8.78 -15.24 -14.31
C GLY A 318 -7.54 -14.38 -13.99
N ARG A 319 -7.65 -13.40 -13.08
CA ARG A 319 -6.53 -12.54 -12.66
C ARG A 319 -5.72 -13.17 -11.55
N VAL A 320 -6.35 -14.03 -10.77
CA VAL A 320 -5.71 -14.91 -9.80
C VAL A 320 -5.91 -16.33 -10.31
N GLN A 321 -4.84 -17.13 -10.31
CA GLN A 321 -4.91 -18.51 -10.83
C GLN A 321 -5.71 -19.43 -9.91
N GLN A 322 -5.59 -19.23 -8.59
CA GLN A 322 -6.27 -20.00 -7.57
C GLN A 322 -6.29 -19.25 -6.25
N LEU A 323 -7.36 -19.41 -5.48
CA LEU A 323 -7.43 -19.10 -4.07
C LEU A 323 -7.13 -20.35 -3.22
N PRO A 324 -6.52 -20.21 -2.03
CA PRO A 324 -6.04 -18.96 -1.42
C PRO A 324 -4.75 -18.41 -2.06
N ILE A 325 -4.64 -17.07 -2.16
CA ILE A 325 -3.38 -16.41 -2.54
C ILE A 325 -2.35 -16.67 -1.46
N GLN A 326 -1.25 -17.34 -1.82
CA GLN A 326 -0.15 -17.61 -0.91
C GLN A 326 0.80 -16.41 -0.81
N LEU A 327 0.73 -15.73 0.34
CA LEU A 327 1.59 -14.63 0.71
C LEU A 327 3.05 -15.09 0.92
N ARG A 328 3.98 -14.34 0.34
CA ARG A 328 5.43 -14.58 0.29
C ARG A 328 6.21 -13.35 0.77
N LYS A 329 7.52 -13.51 0.98
CA LYS A 329 8.46 -12.42 1.33
C LYS A 329 8.33 -11.21 0.40
N ASN A 330 8.17 -11.45 -0.91
CA ASN A 330 8.09 -10.39 -1.91
C ASN A 330 6.81 -9.56 -1.79
N ASP A 331 5.70 -10.15 -1.33
CA ASP A 331 4.43 -9.46 -1.14
C ASP A 331 4.55 -8.44 0.00
N LEU A 332 5.17 -8.86 1.10
CA LEU A 332 5.47 -7.98 2.23
C LEU A 332 6.36 -6.81 1.81
N ARG A 333 7.41 -7.06 1.02
CA ARG A 333 8.30 -6.00 0.50
C ARG A 333 7.53 -5.00 -0.37
N ARG A 334 6.69 -5.49 -1.28
CA ARG A 334 5.91 -4.68 -2.22
C ARG A 334 4.83 -3.83 -1.55
N ALA A 335 4.34 -4.22 -0.36
CA ALA A 335 3.40 -3.41 0.41
C ALA A 335 3.96 -2.02 0.80
N GLY A 336 5.29 -1.85 0.85
CA GLY A 336 5.96 -0.57 1.14
C GLY A 336 6.54 -0.49 2.56
N SER A 337 7.20 0.62 2.89
CA SER A 337 7.70 0.86 4.26
C SER A 337 6.55 1.07 5.25
N LYS A 338 6.84 1.05 6.55
CA LYS A 338 5.86 1.37 7.61
C LYS A 338 5.19 2.73 7.34
N ALA A 339 5.98 3.76 7.04
CA ALA A 339 5.46 5.09 6.72
C ALA A 339 4.49 5.09 5.52
N VAL A 340 4.80 4.31 4.47
CA VAL A 340 3.90 4.17 3.31
C VAL A 340 2.60 3.47 3.69
N ILE A 341 2.67 2.40 4.49
CA ILE A 341 1.49 1.69 4.99
C ILE A 341 0.62 2.65 5.83
N ASP A 342 1.22 3.35 6.78
CA ASP A 342 0.50 4.22 7.72
C ASP A 342 -0.17 5.39 7.01
N SER A 343 0.46 5.92 5.96
CA SER A 343 -0.08 7.01 5.15
C SER A 343 -1.27 6.63 4.26
N ARG A 344 -1.60 5.34 4.13
CA ARG A 344 -2.74 4.86 3.34
C ARG A 344 -3.97 4.62 4.20
N PRO A 345 -5.20 4.75 3.67
CA PRO A 345 -6.39 4.26 4.35
C PRO A 345 -6.40 2.72 4.46
N PRO A 346 -7.17 2.15 5.40
CA PRO A 346 -7.28 0.70 5.62
C PRO A 346 -7.43 -0.14 4.34
N SER A 347 -8.41 0.14 3.47
CA SER A 347 -8.63 -0.64 2.24
C SER A 347 -7.44 -0.66 1.29
N MET A 348 -6.69 0.44 1.19
CA MET A 348 -5.46 0.52 0.39
C MET A 348 -4.28 -0.22 1.03
N ARG A 349 -4.17 -0.24 2.37
CA ARG A 349 -3.15 -1.05 3.08
C ARG A 349 -3.35 -2.53 2.78
N GLN A 350 -4.60 -2.98 2.87
CA GLN A 350 -4.99 -4.36 2.58
C GLN A 350 -4.66 -4.73 1.13
N TYR A 351 -5.13 -3.91 0.18
CA TYR A 351 -4.92 -4.13 -1.23
C TYR A 351 -3.44 -4.12 -1.63
N ALA A 352 -2.61 -3.27 -1.01
CA ALA A 352 -1.18 -3.19 -1.29
C ALA A 352 -0.47 -4.55 -1.13
N LEU A 353 -0.96 -5.42 -0.23
CA LEU A 353 -0.37 -6.72 0.05
C LEU A 353 -0.44 -7.66 -1.15
N PHE A 354 -1.54 -7.65 -1.92
CA PHE A 354 -1.78 -8.60 -3.01
C PHE A 354 -1.98 -7.95 -4.40
N SER A 355 -2.08 -6.61 -4.49
CA SER A 355 -2.34 -5.89 -5.76
C SER A 355 -1.46 -6.32 -6.93
N HIS A 356 -0.17 -6.53 -6.67
CA HIS A 356 0.80 -6.95 -7.69
C HIS A 356 0.59 -8.37 -8.22
N ARG A 357 -0.18 -9.22 -7.52
CA ARG A 357 -0.57 -10.56 -7.98
C ARG A 357 -1.72 -10.52 -8.98
N LEU A 358 -2.46 -9.42 -9.04
CA LEU A 358 -3.61 -9.22 -9.94
C LEU A 358 -3.19 -8.75 -11.35
N GLY A 359 -1.88 -8.59 -11.59
CA GLY A 359 -1.31 -8.16 -12.87
C GLY A 359 -0.79 -6.71 -12.85
N ASN A 360 -0.03 -6.35 -13.89
CA ASN A 360 0.67 -5.06 -13.96
C ASN A 360 -0.27 -3.85 -13.91
N TRP A 361 -1.46 -3.97 -14.50
CA TRP A 361 -2.49 -2.92 -14.57
C TRP A 361 -3.32 -2.77 -13.29
N MET A 362 -3.07 -3.63 -12.29
CA MET A 362 -3.77 -3.65 -11.00
C MET A 362 -2.81 -3.39 -9.84
N GLN A 363 -1.52 -3.17 -10.10
CA GLN A 363 -0.56 -2.98 -9.04
C GLN A 363 -0.69 -1.58 -8.41
N LEU A 364 -0.86 -1.53 -7.10
CA LEU A 364 -0.79 -0.29 -6.33
C LEU A 364 0.68 0.05 -6.04
N ARG A 365 1.15 1.20 -6.54
CA ARG A 365 2.54 1.66 -6.39
C ARG A 365 2.60 3.04 -5.75
N ARG A 366 3.56 3.25 -4.84
CA ARG A 366 3.90 4.59 -4.33
C ARG A 366 4.94 5.23 -5.24
N THR A 367 4.67 6.44 -5.72
CA THR A 367 5.61 7.24 -6.52
C THR A 367 6.66 7.91 -5.63
N ALA A 368 7.75 8.40 -6.23
CA ALA A 368 8.79 9.15 -5.52
C ALA A 368 8.25 10.40 -4.78
N ASN A 369 7.16 10.99 -5.30
CA ASN A 369 6.50 12.15 -4.72
C ASN A 369 5.45 11.77 -3.66
N GLY A 370 5.47 10.52 -3.17
CA GLY A 370 4.54 10.07 -2.13
C GLY A 370 3.09 9.93 -2.59
N ARG A 371 2.80 9.90 -3.89
CA ARG A 371 1.43 9.64 -4.41
C ARG A 371 1.24 8.18 -4.74
N ASP A 372 0.06 7.63 -4.46
CA ASP A 372 -0.31 6.28 -4.87
C ASP A 372 -0.82 6.25 -6.32
N ARG A 373 -0.40 5.24 -7.06
CA ARG A 373 -0.84 4.97 -8.43
C ARG A 373 -1.40 3.57 -8.53
N LEU A 374 -2.53 3.45 -9.20
CA LEU A 374 -3.04 2.20 -9.73
C LEU A 374 -2.81 2.28 -11.24
N ASP A 375 -2.08 1.33 -11.83
CA ASP A 375 -1.67 1.44 -13.24
C ASP A 375 -0.85 2.73 -13.52
N ARG A 376 -1.25 3.54 -14.52
CA ARG A 376 -0.60 4.79 -14.93
C ARG A 376 -1.14 6.01 -14.18
N TYR A 377 -2.25 5.85 -13.47
CA TYR A 377 -3.02 6.97 -12.95
C TYR A 377 -2.87 7.09 -11.43
N VAL A 378 -2.89 8.33 -10.96
CA VAL A 378 -2.84 8.64 -9.52
C VAL A 378 -4.20 8.35 -8.91
N VAL A 379 -4.19 7.67 -7.76
CA VAL A 379 -5.37 7.49 -6.92
C VAL A 379 -5.30 8.54 -5.82
N THR A 380 -6.24 9.48 -5.82
CA THR A 380 -6.39 10.49 -4.78
C THR A 380 -7.56 10.10 -3.89
N VAL A 381 -7.28 9.83 -2.63
CA VAL A 381 -8.30 9.44 -1.65
C VAL A 381 -8.95 10.70 -1.07
N HIS A 382 -10.27 10.71 -1.02
CA HIS A 382 -11.00 11.79 -0.38
C HIS A 382 -11.01 11.65 1.14
N THR A 383 -10.92 12.80 1.80
CA THR A 383 -11.19 12.93 3.23
C THR A 383 -12.64 13.29 3.46
N LYS A 384 -13.11 13.30 4.71
CA LYS A 384 -14.46 13.74 5.07
C LYS A 384 -14.74 15.18 4.60
N GLN A 385 -13.71 16.01 4.48
CA GLN A 385 -13.79 17.41 4.05
C GLN A 385 -13.78 17.57 2.53
N THR A 386 -13.03 16.73 1.81
CA THR A 386 -12.86 16.83 0.36
C THR A 386 -13.81 15.94 -0.43
N VAL A 387 -14.57 15.06 0.25
CA VAL A 387 -15.50 14.14 -0.40
C VAL A 387 -16.57 14.89 -1.23
N PRO A 388 -16.81 14.49 -2.48
CA PRO A 388 -17.91 15.02 -3.29
C PRO A 388 -19.26 14.85 -2.59
N VAL A 389 -20.17 15.82 -2.76
CA VAL A 389 -21.48 15.85 -2.09
C VAL A 389 -22.23 14.52 -2.19
N ARG A 390 -22.24 13.90 -3.37
CA ARG A 390 -22.92 12.62 -3.64
C ARG A 390 -22.44 11.42 -2.82
N TYR A 391 -21.25 11.49 -2.23
CA TYR A 391 -20.66 10.43 -1.41
C TYR A 391 -20.53 10.83 0.05
N ARG A 392 -20.93 12.06 0.41
CA ARG A 392 -20.76 12.61 1.76
C ARG A 392 -21.51 11.79 2.79
N ASP A 393 -22.75 11.41 2.49
CA ASP A 393 -23.62 10.67 3.41
C ASP A 393 -23.21 9.19 3.56
N ARG A 394 -22.40 8.67 2.63
CA ARG A 394 -21.90 7.29 2.61
C ARG A 394 -20.38 7.22 2.81
N PHE A 395 -19.77 8.28 3.37
CA PHE A 395 -18.33 8.33 3.55
C PHE A 395 -17.86 7.30 4.59
N ASP A 396 -17.04 6.35 4.15
CA ASP A 396 -16.35 5.40 5.02
C ASP A 396 -14.84 5.72 5.06
N ALA A 397 -14.30 6.03 6.23
CA ALA A 397 -12.87 6.29 6.38
C ALA A 397 -11.99 5.04 6.15
N ALA A 398 -12.55 3.84 6.33
CA ALA A 398 -11.85 2.58 6.08
C ALA A 398 -11.75 2.27 4.57
N ASP A 399 -12.77 2.63 3.80
CA ASP A 399 -12.81 2.49 2.35
C ASP A 399 -13.28 3.77 1.63
N PRO A 400 -12.48 4.84 1.72
CA PRO A 400 -12.93 6.17 1.32
C PRO A 400 -13.18 6.28 -0.19
N PRO A 401 -14.09 7.18 -0.60
CA PRO A 401 -14.22 7.60 -1.98
C PRO A 401 -12.87 8.04 -2.55
N CYS A 402 -12.64 7.81 -3.84
CA CYS A 402 -11.38 8.16 -4.46
C CYS A 402 -11.54 8.65 -5.90
N HIS A 403 -10.65 9.55 -6.28
CA HIS A 403 -10.46 10.03 -7.63
C HIS A 403 -9.34 9.24 -8.33
N TYR A 404 -9.61 8.75 -9.52
CA TYR A 404 -8.70 7.98 -10.36
C TYR A 404 -8.83 8.45 -11.81
N ASP A 405 -7.78 9.10 -12.33
CA ASP A 405 -7.80 9.75 -13.65
C ASP A 405 -8.87 10.82 -13.77
N ALA A 406 -10.01 10.51 -14.37
CA ALA A 406 -11.19 11.37 -14.41
C ALA A 406 -12.42 10.69 -13.76
N LEU A 407 -12.22 9.51 -13.17
CA LEU A 407 -13.25 8.72 -12.52
C LEU A 407 -13.26 9.01 -11.02
N GLU A 408 -14.41 9.40 -10.52
CA GLU A 408 -14.71 9.53 -9.10
C GLU A 408 -15.51 8.31 -8.66
N CYS A 409 -14.94 7.50 -7.78
CA CYS A 409 -15.54 6.26 -7.28
C CYS A 409 -16.01 6.43 -5.84
N GLY A 410 -17.16 5.83 -5.51
CA GLY A 410 -17.72 5.88 -4.15
C GLY A 410 -16.89 5.16 -3.09
N SER A 411 -15.97 4.27 -3.48
CA SER A 411 -14.98 3.67 -2.58
C SER A 411 -13.76 3.16 -3.37
N PHE A 412 -12.64 2.97 -2.68
CA PHE A 412 -11.43 2.41 -3.28
C PHE A 412 -11.62 0.94 -3.69
N ARG A 413 -12.29 0.10 -2.87
CA ARG A 413 -12.60 -1.28 -3.32
C ARG A 413 -13.53 -1.29 -4.52
N GLY A 414 -14.49 -0.35 -4.60
CA GLY A 414 -15.35 -0.16 -5.76
C GLY A 414 -14.55 0.14 -7.03
N LEU A 415 -13.54 1.02 -6.95
CA LEU A 415 -12.60 1.27 -8.05
C LEU A 415 -11.88 -0.01 -8.49
N VAL A 416 -11.36 -0.79 -7.54
CA VAL A 416 -10.63 -2.03 -7.86
C VAL A 416 -11.54 -3.05 -8.54
N ILE A 417 -12.74 -3.27 -8.01
CA ILE A 417 -13.71 -4.22 -8.59
C ILE A 417 -14.15 -3.75 -9.98
N ASN A 418 -14.40 -2.45 -10.17
CA ASN A 418 -14.70 -1.89 -11.48
C ASN A 418 -13.59 -2.20 -12.51
N ARG A 419 -12.33 -2.02 -12.12
CA ARG A 419 -11.18 -2.32 -12.97
C ARG A 419 -11.05 -3.80 -13.27
N LEU A 420 -11.25 -4.68 -12.28
CA LEU A 420 -11.25 -6.13 -12.49
C LEU A 420 -12.31 -6.54 -13.51
N ALA A 421 -13.55 -6.10 -13.30
CA ALA A 421 -14.67 -6.41 -14.18
C ALA A 421 -14.41 -5.91 -15.61
N LEU A 422 -13.96 -4.67 -15.79
CA LEU A 422 -13.77 -4.09 -17.13
C LEU A 422 -12.56 -4.65 -17.88
N LEU A 423 -11.46 -4.97 -17.19
CA LEU A 423 -10.24 -5.45 -17.85
C LEU A 423 -10.30 -6.93 -18.21
N SER A 424 -11.15 -7.73 -17.55
CA SER A 424 -11.22 -9.19 -17.76
C SER A 424 -12.44 -9.64 -18.55
N SER A 425 -13.48 -8.83 -18.66
CA SER A 425 -14.74 -9.24 -19.26
C SER A 425 -14.82 -9.01 -20.77
N ARG A 426 -15.59 -9.89 -21.42
CA ARG A 426 -16.05 -9.79 -22.79
C ARG A 426 -17.42 -9.13 -22.81
N LEU A 427 -17.69 -8.38 -23.87
CA LEU A 427 -19.02 -7.83 -24.12
C LEU A 427 -19.95 -8.95 -24.59
N VAL A 428 -21.07 -9.14 -23.88
CA VAL A 428 -22.14 -10.07 -24.26
C VAL A 428 -23.17 -9.36 -25.12
N SER A 429 -23.59 -8.19 -24.67
CA SER A 429 -24.50 -7.30 -25.38
C SER A 429 -24.36 -5.87 -24.89
N ASP A 430 -24.70 -4.92 -25.76
CA ASP A 430 -24.84 -3.51 -25.42
C ASP A 430 -26.03 -2.88 -26.13
N ARG A 431 -26.60 -1.83 -25.52
CA ARG A 431 -27.65 -1.00 -26.10
C ARG A 431 -27.46 0.45 -25.70
N SER A 432 -27.79 1.34 -26.64
CA SER A 432 -27.90 2.77 -26.41
C SER A 432 -29.34 3.22 -26.63
N TYR A 433 -29.82 4.16 -25.82
CA TYR A 433 -31.18 4.68 -25.92
C TYR A 433 -31.18 6.20 -25.96
N SER A 434 -32.01 6.75 -26.83
CA SER A 434 -32.23 8.18 -26.98
C SER A 434 -33.08 8.73 -25.82
N PRO A 435 -32.96 10.04 -25.50
CA PRO A 435 -33.68 10.66 -24.38
C PRO A 435 -35.21 10.45 -24.40
N SER A 436 -35.79 10.24 -25.59
CA SER A 436 -37.23 10.09 -25.79
C SER A 436 -37.77 8.69 -25.45
N SER A 437 -36.90 7.69 -25.22
CA SER A 437 -37.31 6.30 -25.07
C SER A 437 -37.77 5.98 -23.63
N ALA A 438 -38.61 4.95 -23.47
CA ALA A 438 -39.02 4.48 -22.14
C ALA A 438 -37.83 3.83 -21.39
N GLU A 439 -36.96 3.16 -22.12
CA GLU A 439 -35.74 2.51 -21.65
C GLU A 439 -34.73 3.54 -21.11
N TYR A 440 -34.59 4.69 -21.78
CA TYR A 440 -33.79 5.80 -21.27
C TYR A 440 -34.22 6.22 -19.87
N ARG A 441 -35.53 6.46 -19.67
CA ARG A 441 -36.07 6.83 -18.36
C ARG A 441 -35.83 5.74 -17.32
N ARG A 442 -35.95 4.46 -17.71
CA ARG A 442 -35.70 3.32 -16.82
C ARG A 442 -34.22 3.22 -16.42
N ILE A 443 -33.28 3.36 -17.36
CA ILE A 443 -31.84 3.34 -17.04
C ILE A 443 -31.47 4.55 -16.17
N CYS A 444 -32.02 5.74 -16.45
CA CYS A 444 -31.81 6.90 -15.59
C CYS A 444 -32.28 6.63 -14.16
N ALA A 445 -33.50 6.11 -13.98
CA ALA A 445 -34.01 5.73 -12.66
C ALA A 445 -33.12 4.69 -11.97
N LEU A 446 -32.64 3.68 -12.70
CA LEU A 446 -31.70 2.68 -12.18
C LEU A 446 -30.32 3.26 -11.86
N VAL A 447 -29.85 4.32 -12.52
CA VAL A 447 -28.58 4.98 -12.17
C VAL A 447 -28.75 5.92 -10.97
N ASP A 448 -29.93 6.52 -10.81
CA ASP A 448 -30.22 7.49 -9.75
C ASP A 448 -30.69 6.82 -8.43
N GLN A 449 -31.16 5.57 -8.46
CA GLN A 449 -31.59 4.80 -7.28
C GLN A 449 -30.45 4.63 -6.25
N GLU A 450 -30.75 4.48 -4.97
CA GLU A 450 -29.72 4.19 -3.96
C GLU A 450 -29.26 2.71 -4.03
N PRO A 451 -27.95 2.40 -3.98
CA PRO A 451 -27.46 1.03 -3.87
C PRO A 451 -27.94 0.32 -2.59
N PRO A 452 -28.13 -1.03 -2.63
CA PRO A 452 -27.96 -1.92 -3.78
C PRO A 452 -29.18 -1.92 -4.73
N LEU A 453 -28.96 -2.15 -6.04
CA LEU A 453 -30.03 -2.16 -7.04
C LEU A 453 -30.88 -3.44 -7.06
N TRP A 454 -30.23 -4.60 -6.94
CA TRP A 454 -30.87 -5.91 -7.03
C TRP A 454 -30.44 -6.75 -5.84
N ASP A 455 -31.35 -7.59 -5.35
CA ASP A 455 -31.12 -8.36 -4.15
C ASP A 455 -29.92 -9.31 -4.30
N GLY A 456 -29.04 -9.27 -3.31
CA GLY A 456 -27.76 -9.98 -3.30
C GLY A 456 -26.74 -9.54 -4.35
N CYS A 457 -26.95 -8.44 -5.08
CA CYS A 457 -25.96 -7.92 -6.04
C CYS A 457 -25.17 -6.73 -5.49
N ARG A 458 -23.85 -6.75 -5.65
CA ARG A 458 -23.02 -5.58 -5.35
C ARG A 458 -23.21 -4.51 -6.41
N THR A 459 -23.40 -3.28 -5.97
CA THR A 459 -23.51 -2.10 -6.84
C THR A 459 -22.35 -1.14 -6.58
N ILE A 460 -21.72 -0.65 -7.65
CA ILE A 460 -20.60 0.28 -7.61
C ILE A 460 -20.98 1.53 -8.40
N ASP A 461 -21.05 2.66 -7.69
CA ASP A 461 -21.29 3.97 -8.28
C ASP A 461 -19.97 4.66 -8.60
N TYR A 462 -19.85 5.17 -9.83
CA TYR A 462 -18.75 6.03 -10.21
C TYR A 462 -19.19 7.05 -11.26
N HIS A 463 -18.45 8.14 -11.40
CA HIS A 463 -18.79 9.18 -12.37
C HIS A 463 -17.56 9.83 -12.96
N TYR A 464 -17.71 10.38 -14.16
CA TYR A 464 -16.64 11.07 -14.84
C TYR A 464 -16.73 12.56 -14.53
N ASN A 465 -15.87 13.08 -13.65
CA ASN A 465 -15.89 14.47 -13.17
C ASN A 465 -17.29 14.99 -12.72
N THR A 466 -17.44 16.27 -12.36
CA THR A 466 -18.72 16.81 -11.85
C THR A 466 -19.81 16.98 -12.91
N ILE A 467 -19.47 17.01 -14.19
CA ILE A 467 -20.38 17.32 -15.30
C ILE A 467 -20.53 16.13 -16.26
N GLY A 468 -19.66 15.13 -16.20
CA GLY A 468 -19.62 14.02 -17.14
C GLY A 468 -20.59 12.89 -16.80
N PRO A 469 -20.50 11.78 -17.55
CA PRO A 469 -21.41 10.65 -17.39
C PRO A 469 -21.39 10.06 -15.99
N SER A 470 -22.57 9.67 -15.52
CA SER A 470 -22.74 8.85 -14.33
C SER A 470 -22.78 7.37 -14.72
N TYR A 471 -22.07 6.55 -13.96
CA TYR A 471 -21.97 5.12 -14.20
C TYR A 471 -22.45 4.35 -12.98
N ARG A 472 -23.02 3.18 -13.27
CA ARG A 472 -23.32 2.18 -12.27
C ARG A 472 -22.90 0.81 -12.79
N LEU A 473 -22.13 0.10 -11.99
CA LEU A 473 -21.75 -1.28 -12.27
C LEU A 473 -22.41 -2.18 -11.24
N VAL A 474 -23.12 -3.21 -11.70
CA VAL A 474 -23.75 -4.22 -10.84
C VAL A 474 -23.09 -5.56 -11.09
N ILE A 475 -22.56 -6.19 -10.04
CA ILE A 475 -21.96 -7.53 -10.10
C ILE A 475 -23.08 -8.56 -9.90
N LEU A 476 -23.30 -9.40 -10.92
CA LEU A 476 -24.34 -10.42 -10.93
C LEU A 476 -23.87 -11.75 -10.32
N CYS A 477 -22.61 -12.11 -10.56
CA CYS A 477 -21.92 -13.26 -9.97
C CYS A 477 -20.39 -13.08 -10.08
N GLY A 478 -19.64 -13.96 -9.40
CA GLY A 478 -18.18 -13.92 -9.26
C GLY A 478 -17.70 -13.58 -7.85
N GLU A 479 -18.61 -13.28 -6.91
CA GLU A 479 -18.27 -12.98 -5.50
C GLU A 479 -18.42 -14.18 -4.57
N GLU A 480 -19.06 -15.25 -5.04
CA GLU A 480 -19.33 -16.45 -4.25
C GLU A 480 -18.22 -17.50 -4.41
N GLU A 481 -18.10 -18.39 -3.44
CA GLU A 481 -17.14 -19.49 -3.52
C GLU A 481 -17.58 -20.49 -4.59
N GLY A 482 -16.66 -20.87 -5.46
CA GLY A 482 -16.95 -21.81 -6.56
C GLY A 482 -17.51 -21.16 -7.82
N ASP A 483 -17.74 -19.83 -7.84
CA ASP A 483 -18.03 -19.12 -9.08
C ASP A 483 -16.82 -19.19 -10.03
N ASP A 484 -16.95 -19.95 -11.10
CA ASP A 484 -15.93 -20.14 -12.14
C ASP A 484 -15.91 -19.02 -13.20
N PHE A 485 -16.88 -18.09 -13.15
CA PHE A 485 -16.93 -16.91 -13.99
C PHE A 485 -17.58 -15.72 -13.28
N ALA A 486 -17.29 -14.51 -13.76
CA ALA A 486 -17.89 -13.27 -13.29
C ALA A 486 -18.82 -12.69 -14.37
N ALA A 487 -19.95 -12.15 -13.93
CA ALA A 487 -20.90 -11.44 -14.79
C ALA A 487 -21.26 -10.09 -14.17
N SER A 488 -21.40 -9.07 -15.01
CA SER A 488 -21.75 -7.73 -14.56
C SER A 488 -22.56 -6.96 -15.59
N ILE A 489 -23.38 -6.03 -15.11
CA ILE A 489 -24.10 -5.06 -15.93
C ILE A 489 -23.54 -3.68 -15.66
N ARG A 490 -23.17 -2.94 -16.70
CA ARG A 490 -22.78 -1.54 -16.61
C ARG A 490 -23.85 -0.67 -17.24
N MET A 491 -24.28 0.34 -16.51
CA MET A 491 -25.19 1.39 -16.96
C MET A 491 -24.46 2.73 -16.98
N ILE A 492 -24.76 3.54 -17.99
CA ILE A 492 -24.17 4.86 -18.22
C ILE A 492 -25.31 5.83 -18.53
N LYS A 493 -25.30 6.98 -17.86
CA LYS A 493 -26.16 8.13 -18.12
C LYS A 493 -25.28 9.30 -18.55
N TRP A 494 -25.35 9.68 -19.81
CA TRP A 494 -24.58 10.79 -20.37
C TRP A 494 -25.28 12.13 -20.15
N PRO A 495 -24.54 13.24 -20.06
CA PRO A 495 -25.12 14.57 -19.85
C PRO A 495 -25.99 15.06 -21.02
N ASP A 496 -25.74 14.56 -22.24
CA ASP A 496 -26.50 14.87 -23.45
C ASP A 496 -27.85 14.13 -23.53
N GLY A 497 -28.18 13.34 -22.50
CA GLY A 497 -29.41 12.56 -22.44
C GLY A 497 -29.32 11.22 -23.18
N LEU A 498 -28.14 10.76 -23.60
CA LEU A 498 -27.98 9.37 -24.01
C LEU A 498 -27.85 8.45 -22.79
N THR A 499 -28.44 7.27 -22.85
CA THR A 499 -28.13 6.18 -21.90
C THR A 499 -27.58 4.99 -22.62
N TYR A 500 -26.73 4.24 -21.91
CA TYR A 500 -26.11 3.04 -22.42
C TYR A 500 -26.13 1.96 -21.34
N ILE A 501 -26.37 0.71 -21.74
CA ILE A 501 -26.29 -0.46 -20.88
C ILE A 501 -25.48 -1.55 -21.59
N ASP A 502 -24.57 -2.21 -20.87
CA ASP A 502 -23.91 -3.42 -21.36
C ASP A 502 -23.91 -4.56 -20.35
N LEU A 503 -24.00 -5.79 -20.87
CA LEU A 503 -23.80 -7.04 -20.14
C LEU A 503 -22.41 -7.58 -20.48
N ARG A 504 -21.65 -7.93 -19.45
CA ARG A 504 -20.26 -8.34 -19.54
C ARG A 504 -20.00 -9.62 -18.77
N THR A 505 -19.12 -10.47 -19.30
CA THR A 505 -18.81 -11.77 -18.68
C THR A 505 -17.39 -12.25 -18.87
N THR A 506 -16.91 -13.12 -17.99
CA THR A 506 -15.71 -13.94 -18.19
C THR A 506 -16.01 -15.40 -18.57
N GLU A 507 -17.29 -15.76 -18.72
CA GLU A 507 -17.71 -17.07 -19.25
C GLU A 507 -17.01 -17.36 -20.58
N ALA A 508 -16.48 -18.58 -20.73
CA ALA A 508 -15.92 -19.03 -21.99
C ALA A 508 -17.07 -19.20 -23.02
N PRO A 509 -16.91 -18.70 -24.26
CA PRO A 509 -17.97 -18.78 -25.26
C PRO A 509 -18.22 -20.23 -25.65
N GLN A 510 -19.49 -20.60 -25.80
CA GLN A 510 -19.87 -21.93 -26.25
C GLN A 510 -19.52 -22.13 -27.73
N PRO A 511 -18.99 -23.31 -28.13
CA PRO A 511 -18.70 -23.61 -29.52
C PRO A 511 -19.94 -23.42 -30.41
N GLY A 512 -19.80 -22.64 -31.50
CA GLY A 512 -20.89 -22.39 -32.45
C GLY A 512 -21.92 -21.34 -32.02
N GLY A 513 -21.82 -20.79 -30.80
CA GLY A 513 -22.66 -19.66 -30.37
C GLY A 513 -22.12 -18.32 -30.88
N SER A 514 -23.02 -17.34 -31.08
CA SER A 514 -22.64 -15.94 -31.33
C SER A 514 -23.45 -15.00 -30.45
N GLY A 515 -22.89 -13.83 -30.14
CA GLY A 515 -23.52 -12.84 -29.27
C GLY A 515 -23.94 -13.46 -27.92
N PRO A 516 -25.13 -13.11 -27.40
CA PRO A 516 -25.61 -13.62 -26.12
C PRO A 516 -25.81 -15.13 -26.06
N ALA A 517 -26.12 -15.79 -27.19
CA ALA A 517 -26.25 -17.25 -27.25
C ALA A 517 -24.91 -17.97 -26.99
N ALA A 518 -23.77 -17.30 -27.16
CA ALA A 518 -22.46 -17.84 -26.80
C ALA A 518 -22.21 -17.88 -25.27
N PHE A 519 -23.01 -17.18 -24.46
CA PHE A 519 -22.80 -16.97 -23.02
C PHE A 519 -24.07 -17.27 -22.22
N SER A 520 -24.59 -18.48 -22.37
CA SER A 520 -25.93 -18.82 -21.86
C SER A 520 -26.04 -18.74 -20.34
N ARG A 521 -24.96 -19.03 -19.58
CA ARG A 521 -24.98 -18.94 -18.12
C ARG A 521 -25.06 -17.49 -17.65
N THR A 522 -24.33 -16.61 -18.32
CA THR A 522 -24.36 -15.16 -18.05
C THR A 522 -25.76 -14.60 -18.30
N VAL A 523 -26.37 -14.93 -19.45
CA VAL A 523 -27.72 -14.47 -19.80
C VAL A 523 -28.73 -14.99 -18.79
N ALA A 524 -28.63 -16.25 -18.36
CA ALA A 524 -29.48 -16.82 -17.32
C ALA A 524 -29.33 -16.08 -15.98
N LYS A 525 -28.10 -15.81 -15.52
CA LYS A 525 -27.85 -15.05 -14.28
C LYS A 525 -28.43 -13.64 -14.36
N ALA A 526 -28.26 -12.95 -15.48
CA ALA A 526 -28.83 -11.63 -15.70
C ALA A 526 -30.37 -11.68 -15.62
N ARG A 527 -31.01 -12.63 -16.31
CA ARG A 527 -32.48 -12.79 -16.30
C ARG A 527 -33.03 -13.14 -14.92
N ASN A 528 -32.29 -13.90 -14.12
CA ASN A 528 -32.74 -14.26 -12.78
C ASN A 528 -32.62 -13.10 -11.78
N LYS A 529 -31.72 -12.14 -12.00
CA LYS A 529 -31.46 -11.02 -11.08
C LYS A 529 -32.23 -9.75 -11.41
N MET A 530 -32.52 -9.51 -12.69
CA MET A 530 -33.32 -8.36 -13.09
C MET A 530 -34.81 -8.67 -12.89
N ASP A 531 -35.50 -7.85 -12.11
CA ASP A 531 -36.96 -7.95 -11.94
C ASP A 531 -37.69 -7.72 -13.28
N GLY A 532 -38.94 -8.20 -13.39
CA GLY A 532 -39.77 -8.18 -14.61
C GLY A 532 -39.66 -6.91 -15.48
N PRO A 533 -39.83 -5.69 -14.93
CA PRO A 533 -39.68 -4.45 -15.71
C PRO A 533 -38.26 -4.25 -16.21
N ALA A 534 -37.23 -4.61 -15.46
CA ALA A 534 -35.83 -4.53 -15.90
C ALA A 534 -35.51 -5.56 -17.00
N LEU A 535 -36.21 -6.70 -17.08
CA LEU A 535 -36.04 -7.74 -18.12
C LEU A 535 -36.41 -7.29 -19.53
N ALA A 536 -37.20 -6.22 -19.68
CA ALA A 536 -37.46 -5.63 -20.99
C ALA A 536 -36.25 -4.85 -21.57
N LEU A 537 -35.25 -4.50 -20.75
CA LEU A 537 -34.00 -3.94 -21.24
C LEU A 537 -33.16 -5.04 -21.96
N PRO A 538 -33.12 -6.28 -21.43
CA PRO A 538 -32.62 -7.48 -22.08
C PRO A 538 -33.44 -8.15 -23.17
N SER A 539 -34.71 -7.85 -23.42
CA SER A 539 -35.45 -8.61 -24.46
C SER A 539 -34.90 -8.41 -25.88
N ALA A 540 -33.86 -7.57 -26.04
CA ALA A 540 -33.00 -7.45 -27.21
C ALA A 540 -31.60 -8.10 -27.05
N ILE A 541 -31.40 -8.97 -26.02
CA ILE A 541 -30.21 -9.78 -25.69
C ILE A 541 -30.48 -11.25 -26.04
#